data_AF-A0A971W3A7-F1
#
_entry.id   AF-A0A971W3A7-F1
#
_cell.length_a   1.000
_cell.length_b   1.000
_cell.length_c   1.000
_cell.angle_alpha   90.00
_cell.angle_beta   90.00
_cell.angle_gamma   90.00
#
_symmetry.space_group_name_H-M   'P 1'
#
loop_
_entity.id
_entity.type
_entity.pdbx_description
1 polymer ?
#
loop_
_entity_poly.entity_id
_entity_poly.type
_entity_poly.pdbx_seq_one_letter_code
_entity_poly.pdbx_strand_id
1 'polypeptide(L)'
;MKDTLRKFVKSIGLPRLIITLMFIGICIAAIVLKLPFGMLASDVIRRFGMFGVLALAMVPSIHCGTGPNFALPIGIICGLLGSLMAIEFGLTSKALGYGFISAILISLPFAILTGWAYGLMLNKIKGSEMLVATYTGFSIVSFMQIGWVTLPFKHPEMIWPIGKGLRVTVSLDST
;
A
#
# COMPACT_ATOMS: atom_id res chain seq x y z
N MET A 1 -26.21 5.34 -38.20
CA MET A 1 -25.93 5.70 -36.78
C MET A 1 -25.62 4.49 -35.89
N LYS A 2 -26.38 3.39 -35.97
CA LYS A 2 -26.11 2.14 -35.20
C LYS A 2 -24.77 1.47 -35.55
N ASP A 3 -24.34 1.51 -36.81
CA ASP A 3 -23.06 0.90 -37.23
C ASP A 3 -21.81 1.67 -36.79
N THR A 4 -21.89 2.99 -36.69
CA THR A 4 -20.82 3.84 -36.16
C THR A 4 -20.63 3.60 -34.66
N LEU A 5 -21.74 3.51 -33.91
CA LEU A 5 -21.72 3.15 -32.49
C LEU A 5 -21.16 1.75 -32.25
N ARG A 6 -21.54 0.75 -33.06
CA ARG A 6 -20.97 -0.61 -32.95
C ARG A 6 -19.48 -0.68 -33.27
N LYS A 7 -18.99 0.11 -34.25
CA LYS A 7 -17.55 0.21 -34.56
C LYS A 7 -16.77 0.90 -33.43
N PHE A 8 -17.32 1.94 -32.82
CA PHE A 8 -16.70 2.65 -31.69
C PHE A 8 -16.65 1.80 -30.41
N VAL A 9 -17.71 1.03 -30.14
CA VAL A 9 -17.76 0.08 -29.01
C VAL A 9 -16.79 -1.09 -29.22
N LYS A 10 -16.62 -1.57 -30.46
CA LYS A 10 -15.61 -2.60 -30.78
C LYS A 10 -14.17 -2.08 -30.72
N SER A 11 -13.89 -0.81 -31.01
CA SER A 11 -12.52 -0.27 -30.96
C SER A 11 -12.06 0.10 -29.55
N ILE A 12 -12.97 0.49 -28.67
CA ILE A 12 -12.67 0.86 -27.27
C ILE A 12 -12.51 -0.37 -26.37
N GLY A 13 -13.11 -1.50 -26.74
CA GLY A 13 -13.16 -2.71 -25.94
C GLY A 13 -14.20 -2.60 -24.81
N LEU A 14 -15.00 -3.65 -24.65
CA LEU A 14 -16.05 -3.74 -23.64
C LEU A 14 -15.57 -3.37 -22.22
N PRO A 15 -14.37 -3.80 -21.76
CA PRO A 15 -13.90 -3.46 -20.41
C PRO A 15 -13.67 -1.97 -20.19
N ARG A 16 -13.10 -1.28 -21.18
CA ARG A 16 -12.81 0.16 -21.07
C ARG A 16 -14.10 0.98 -21.06
N LEU A 17 -15.11 0.55 -21.82
CA LEU A 17 -16.42 1.20 -21.82
C LEU A 17 -17.12 1.05 -20.46
N ILE A 18 -17.07 -0.15 -19.86
CA ILE A 18 -17.62 -0.40 -18.52
C ILE A 18 -16.94 0.48 -17.49
N ILE A 19 -15.60 0.56 -17.50
CA ILE A 19 -14.84 1.40 -16.56
C ILE A 19 -15.20 2.88 -16.72
N THR A 20 -15.24 3.40 -17.95
CA THR A 20 -15.60 4.80 -18.20
C THR A 20 -17.02 5.11 -17.73
N LEU A 21 -17.97 4.21 -17.98
CA LEU A 21 -19.36 4.39 -17.54
C LEU A 21 -19.47 4.35 -16.01
N MET A 22 -18.77 3.43 -15.35
CA MET A 22 -18.72 3.36 -13.89
C MET A 22 -18.07 4.62 -13.30
N PHE A 23 -16.99 5.11 -13.90
CA PHE A 23 -16.32 6.35 -13.47
C PHE A 23 -17.25 7.57 -13.58
N ILE A 24 -17.95 7.73 -14.71
CA ILE A 24 -18.94 8.79 -14.90
C ILE A 24 -20.06 8.66 -13.85
N GLY A 25 -20.55 7.45 -13.58
CA GLY A 25 -21.55 7.18 -12.54
C GLY A 25 -21.08 7.63 -11.15
N ILE A 26 -19.83 7.34 -10.79
CA ILE A 26 -19.23 7.78 -9.52
C ILE A 26 -19.08 9.31 -9.47
N CYS A 27 -18.69 9.96 -10.57
CA CYS A 27 -18.62 11.42 -10.64
C CYS A 27 -19.99 12.08 -10.44
N ILE A 28 -21.04 11.53 -11.05
CA ILE A 28 -22.42 12.01 -10.85
C ILE A 28 -22.85 11.79 -9.40
N ALA A 29 -22.58 10.62 -8.82
CA ALA A 29 -22.88 10.34 -7.42
C ALA A 29 -22.17 11.32 -6.47
N ALA A 30 -20.91 11.69 -6.76
CA ALA A 30 -20.16 12.67 -5.97
C ALA A 30 -20.81 14.07 -6.01
N ILE A 31 -21.35 14.48 -7.16
CA ILE A 31 -22.10 15.74 -7.30
C ILE A 31 -23.41 15.69 -6.52
N VAL A 32 -24.17 14.58 -6.64
CA VAL A 32 -25.43 14.37 -5.93
C VAL A 32 -25.23 14.40 -4.42
N LEU A 33 -24.14 13.80 -3.94
CA LEU A 33 -23.74 13.78 -2.52
C LEU A 33 -23.10 15.10 -2.05
N LYS A 34 -22.97 16.11 -2.92
CA LYS A 34 -22.35 17.42 -2.64
C LYS A 34 -20.98 17.31 -1.98
N LEU A 35 -20.18 16.33 -2.40
CA LEU A 35 -18.85 16.11 -1.85
C LEU A 35 -17.88 17.24 -2.27
N PRO A 36 -16.97 17.66 -1.39
CA PRO A 36 -16.02 18.72 -1.69
C PRO A 36 -15.07 18.30 -2.82
N PHE A 37 -15.21 18.93 -3.98
CA PHE A 37 -14.44 18.61 -5.18
C PHE A 37 -12.92 18.73 -4.96
N GLY A 38 -12.48 19.73 -4.18
CA GLY A 38 -11.06 19.92 -3.84
C GLY A 38 -10.47 18.76 -3.05
N MET A 39 -11.22 18.17 -2.12
CA MET A 39 -10.78 17.00 -1.35
C MET A 39 -10.72 15.76 -2.25
N LEU A 40 -11.76 15.54 -3.06
CA LEU A 40 -11.79 14.41 -4.01
C LEU A 40 -10.63 14.46 -5.00
N ALA A 41 -10.33 15.63 -5.56
CA ALA A 41 -9.20 15.80 -6.46
C ALA A 41 -7.86 15.52 -5.75
N SER A 42 -7.69 16.02 -4.52
CA SER A 42 -6.50 15.77 -3.71
C SER A 42 -6.31 14.27 -3.41
N ASP A 43 -7.38 13.57 -3.04
CA ASP A 43 -7.37 12.13 -2.78
C ASP A 43 -7.03 11.33 -4.04
N VAL A 44 -7.57 11.71 -5.20
CA VAL A 44 -7.23 11.08 -6.49
C VAL A 44 -5.75 11.23 -6.80
N ILE A 45 -5.19 12.43 -6.65
CA ILE A 45 -3.76 12.69 -6.89
C ILE A 45 -2.90 11.91 -5.90
N ARG A 46 -3.24 11.90 -4.60
CA ARG A 46 -2.51 11.17 -3.57
C ARG A 46 -2.52 9.67 -3.84
N ARG A 47 -3.67 9.11 -4.21
CA ARG A 47 -3.81 7.69 -4.58
C ARG A 47 -3.03 7.37 -5.84
N PHE A 48 -3.09 8.23 -6.85
CA PHE A 48 -2.31 8.07 -8.08
C PHE A 48 -0.80 8.04 -7.78
N GLY A 49 -0.31 8.95 -6.94
CA GLY A 49 1.08 8.96 -6.48
C GLY A 49 1.45 7.68 -5.73
N MET A 50 0.64 7.25 -4.78
CA MET A 50 0.87 6.02 -4.01
C MET A 50 0.90 4.77 -4.91
N PHE A 51 -0.09 4.59 -5.76
CA PHE A 51 -0.13 3.45 -6.69
C PHE A 51 1.01 3.51 -7.71
N GLY A 52 1.43 4.70 -8.13
CA GLY A 52 2.61 4.89 -8.98
C GLY A 52 3.89 4.37 -8.32
N VAL A 53 4.15 4.76 -7.06
CA VAL A 53 5.31 4.26 -6.30
C VAL A 53 5.26 2.75 -6.10
N LEU A 54 4.09 2.21 -5.73
CA LEU A 54 3.91 0.76 -5.55
C LEU A 54 4.12 -0.01 -6.86
N ALA A 55 3.68 0.53 -8.00
CA ALA A 55 3.90 -0.06 -9.30
C ALA A 55 5.40 -0.06 -9.68
N LEU A 56 6.10 1.05 -9.44
CA LEU A 56 7.54 1.15 -9.67
C LEU A 56 8.34 0.17 -8.80
N ALA A 57 7.92 -0.03 -7.54
CA ALA A 57 8.54 -1.00 -6.64
C ALA A 57 8.43 -2.46 -7.12
N MET A 58 7.45 -2.78 -7.98
CA MET A 58 7.32 -4.12 -8.57
C MET A 58 8.22 -4.35 -9.79
N VAL A 59 8.74 -3.30 -10.42
CA VAL A 59 9.54 -3.44 -11.65
C VAL A 59 10.75 -4.38 -11.44
N PRO A 60 11.56 -4.22 -10.37
CA PRO A 60 12.68 -5.14 -10.12
C PRO A 60 12.22 -6.58 -9.89
N SER A 61 11.12 -6.80 -9.16
CA SER A 61 10.64 -8.16 -8.88
C SER A 61 10.17 -8.87 -10.15
N ILE A 62 9.52 -8.14 -11.07
CA ILE A 62 9.08 -8.66 -12.37
C ILE A 62 10.30 -9.02 -13.23
N HIS A 63 11.34 -8.19 -13.24
CA HIS A 63 12.58 -8.49 -13.99
C HIS A 63 13.31 -9.73 -13.47
N CYS A 64 13.21 -10.04 -12.18
CA CYS A 64 13.76 -11.27 -11.61
C CYS A 64 12.96 -12.53 -11.96
N GLY A 65 11.89 -12.43 -12.76
CA GLY A 65 11.04 -13.55 -13.18
C GLY A 65 9.93 -13.90 -12.20
N THR A 66 9.77 -13.14 -11.11
CA THR A 66 8.63 -13.30 -10.20
C THR A 66 7.40 -12.59 -10.76
N GLY A 67 6.21 -13.13 -10.49
CA GLY A 67 4.96 -12.51 -10.95
C GLY A 67 4.66 -11.16 -10.26
N PRO A 68 3.73 -10.38 -10.84
CA PRO A 68 3.37 -9.07 -10.32
C PRO A 68 2.71 -9.19 -8.94
N ASN A 69 2.99 -8.22 -8.05
CA ASN A 69 2.48 -8.12 -6.68
C ASN A 69 3.07 -9.09 -5.63
N PHE A 70 3.96 -10.03 -5.97
CA PHE A 70 4.44 -11.03 -5.01
C PHE A 70 5.33 -10.49 -3.89
N ALA A 71 6.05 -9.39 -4.12
CA ALA A 71 6.90 -8.76 -3.10
C ALA A 71 6.18 -7.66 -2.30
N LEU A 72 5.02 -7.20 -2.78
CA LEU A 72 4.38 -5.98 -2.30
C LEU A 72 3.90 -6.09 -0.84
N PRO A 73 3.20 -7.16 -0.39
CA PRO A 73 2.71 -7.23 0.99
C PRO A 73 3.84 -7.22 2.03
N ILE A 74 4.92 -7.95 1.76
CA ILE A 74 6.08 -8.05 2.65
C ILE A 74 6.79 -6.68 2.73
N GLY A 75 6.99 -6.02 1.59
CA GLY A 75 7.58 -4.68 1.54
C GLY A 75 6.77 -3.63 2.29
N ILE A 76 5.44 -3.63 2.13
CA ILE A 76 4.55 -2.71 2.84
C ILE A 76 4.65 -2.93 4.36
N ILE A 77 4.65 -4.17 4.83
CA ILE A 77 4.75 -4.46 6.27
C ILE A 77 6.09 -3.99 6.85
N CYS A 78 7.20 -4.20 6.13
CA CYS A 78 8.51 -3.70 6.56
C CYS A 78 8.55 -2.18 6.63
N GLY A 79 7.94 -1.50 5.64
CA GLY A 79 7.80 -0.04 5.64
C GLY A 79 6.94 0.48 6.79
N LEU A 80 5.80 -0.18 7.06
CA LEU A 80 4.93 0.14 8.19
C LEU A 80 5.66 -0.04 9.52
N LEU A 81 6.33 -1.17 9.72
CA LEU A 81 7.12 -1.42 10.93
C LEU A 81 8.22 -0.36 11.14
N GLY A 82 8.96 -0.01 10.09
CA GLY A 82 9.97 1.05 10.16
C GLY A 82 9.38 2.42 10.48
N SER A 83 8.21 2.76 9.92
CA SER A 83 7.51 4.01 10.24
C SER A 83 7.03 4.07 11.69
N LEU A 84 6.50 2.97 12.23
CA LEU A 84 6.04 2.92 13.62
C LEU A 84 7.19 3.00 14.61
N MET A 85 8.31 2.32 14.33
CA MET A 85 9.51 2.43 15.14
C MET A 85 10.09 3.84 15.10
N ALA A 86 10.10 4.51 13.93
CA ALA A 86 10.56 5.90 13.83
C ALA A 86 9.74 6.84 14.73
N ILE A 87 8.42 6.66 14.78
CA ILE A 87 7.52 7.44 15.65
C ILE A 87 7.73 7.07 17.13
N GLU A 88 7.84 5.77 17.47
CA GLU A 88 8.06 5.32 18.86
C GLU A 88 9.37 5.89 19.45
N PHE A 89 10.43 5.96 18.66
CA PHE A 89 11.71 6.51 19.10
C PHE A 89 11.75 8.05 19.12
N GLY A 90 10.66 8.74 18.77
CA GLY A 90 10.61 10.20 18.75
C GLY A 90 11.56 10.83 17.72
N LEU A 91 12.00 10.06 16.72
CA LEU A 91 12.91 10.49 15.65
C LEU A 91 12.21 11.41 14.61
N THR A 92 11.07 11.97 14.99
CA THR A 92 10.24 12.91 14.23
C THR A 92 10.67 14.38 14.43
N SER A 93 11.59 14.63 15.38
CA SER A 93 12.09 15.98 15.70
C SER A 93 12.74 16.70 14.50
N LYS A 94 12.43 17.99 14.34
CA LYS A 94 12.93 18.90 13.27
C LYS A 94 14.47 18.93 13.08
N ALA A 95 15.25 18.49 14.06
CA ALA A 95 16.72 18.46 14.00
C ALA A 95 17.29 17.52 12.92
N LEU A 96 16.53 16.48 12.51
CA LEU A 96 16.93 15.56 11.43
C LEU A 96 16.15 15.76 10.13
N GLY A 97 15.33 16.83 10.03
CA GLY A 97 14.58 17.23 8.84
C GLY A 97 13.49 16.27 8.33
N TYR A 98 13.47 14.99 8.69
CA TYR A 98 12.70 14.00 7.93
C TYR A 98 12.35 12.73 8.74
N GLY A 99 11.24 12.73 9.49
CA GLY A 99 10.65 11.48 10.03
C GLY A 99 10.42 10.40 8.95
N PHE A 100 10.28 10.84 7.70
CA PHE A 100 10.25 9.97 6.51
C PHE A 100 11.59 9.27 6.21
N ILE A 101 12.72 9.97 6.31
CA ILE A 101 14.04 9.37 6.04
C ILE A 101 14.43 8.41 7.16
N SER A 102 14.16 8.76 8.42
CA SER A 102 14.40 7.85 9.54
C SER A 102 13.58 6.56 9.40
N ALA A 103 12.32 6.65 8.97
CA ALA A 103 11.50 5.48 8.66
C ALA A 103 12.08 4.62 7.52
N ILE A 104 12.61 5.23 6.46
CA ILE A 104 13.30 4.50 5.37
C ILE A 104 14.53 3.78 5.91
N LEU A 105 15.38 4.47 6.68
CA LEU A 105 16.62 3.90 7.20
C LEU A 105 16.34 2.74 8.16
N ILE A 106 15.32 2.86 9.01
CA ILE A 106 14.93 1.80 9.94
C ILE A 106 14.27 0.63 9.20
N SER A 107 13.46 0.88 8.17
CA SER A 107 12.80 -0.20 7.41
C SER A 107 13.77 -1.00 6.53
N LEU A 108 14.88 -0.40 6.09
CA LEU A 108 15.86 -1.01 5.19
C LEU A 108 16.42 -2.37 5.69
N PRO A 109 16.94 -2.50 6.93
CA PRO A 109 17.45 -3.79 7.42
C PRO A 109 16.36 -4.87 7.46
N PHE A 110 15.13 -4.53 7.86
CA PHE A 110 14.02 -5.48 7.87
C PHE A 110 13.63 -5.90 6.46
N ALA A 111 13.59 -4.96 5.52
CA ALA A 111 13.27 -5.22 4.12
C ALA A 111 14.32 -6.10 3.44
N ILE A 112 15.61 -5.86 3.69
CA ILE A 112 16.70 -6.69 3.15
C ILE A 112 16.63 -8.11 3.70
N LEU A 113 16.45 -8.25 5.03
CA LEU A 113 16.41 -9.56 5.68
C LEU A 113 15.21 -10.39 5.22
N THR A 114 14.02 -9.79 5.23
CA THR A 114 12.78 -10.47 4.80
C THR A 114 12.77 -10.71 3.30
N GLY A 115 13.25 -9.77 2.49
CA GLY A 115 13.38 -9.92 1.04
C GLY A 115 14.34 -11.03 0.65
N TRP A 116 15.48 -11.16 1.35
CA TRP A 116 16.42 -12.25 1.12
C TRP A 116 15.83 -13.61 1.49
N ALA A 117 15.21 -13.72 2.67
CA ALA A 117 14.52 -14.94 3.09
C ALA A 117 13.40 -15.34 2.12
N TYR A 118 12.63 -14.36 1.65
CA TYR A 118 11.56 -14.58 0.69
C TYR A 118 12.08 -15.03 -0.68
N GLY A 119 13.16 -14.42 -1.17
CA GLY A 119 13.81 -14.84 -2.42
C GLY A 119 14.37 -16.26 -2.35
N LEU A 120 14.96 -16.65 -1.22
CA LEU A 120 15.40 -18.03 -0.98
C LEU A 120 14.23 -19.02 -0.99
N MET A 121 13.11 -18.63 -0.37
CA MET A 121 11.89 -19.45 -0.39
C MET A 121 11.40 -19.64 -1.82
N LEU A 122 11.19 -18.55 -2.58
CA LEU A 122 10.70 -18.62 -3.96
C LEU A 122 11.59 -19.48 -4.87
N ASN A 123 12.92 -19.39 -4.71
CA ASN A 123 13.86 -20.21 -5.47
C ASN A 123 13.70 -21.73 -5.24
N LYS A 124 13.20 -22.15 -4.07
CA LYS A 124 12.97 -23.57 -3.76
C LYS A 124 11.64 -24.11 -4.29
N ILE A 125 10.68 -23.25 -4.60
CA ILE A 125 9.30 -23.59 -5.03
C ILE A 125 9.01 -23.13 -6.46
N LYS A 126 9.99 -23.30 -7.35
CA LYS A 126 9.85 -22.99 -8.78
C LYS A 126 8.66 -23.73 -9.38
N GLY A 127 7.83 -23.00 -10.13
CA GLY A 127 6.62 -23.54 -10.76
C GLY A 127 5.34 -23.48 -9.92
N SER A 128 5.44 -23.22 -8.61
CA SER A 128 4.28 -22.93 -7.74
C SER A 128 4.39 -21.57 -7.03
N GLU A 129 5.27 -20.71 -7.55
CA GLU A 129 5.63 -19.41 -6.96
C GLU A 129 4.42 -18.51 -6.75
N MET A 130 3.49 -18.46 -7.71
CA MET A 130 2.29 -17.61 -7.63
C MET A 130 1.38 -17.98 -6.47
N LEU A 131 1.14 -19.28 -6.28
CA LEU A 131 0.27 -19.77 -5.22
C LEU A 131 0.89 -19.46 -3.86
N VAL A 132 2.16 -19.85 -3.67
CA VAL A 132 2.82 -19.70 -2.38
C VAL A 132 3.07 -18.22 -2.05
N ALA A 133 3.44 -17.40 -3.04
CA ALA A 133 3.60 -15.95 -2.85
C ALA A 133 2.30 -15.30 -2.36
N THR A 134 1.17 -15.66 -2.96
CA THR A 134 -0.14 -15.13 -2.58
C THR A 134 -0.53 -15.54 -1.16
N TYR A 135 -0.38 -16.82 -0.81
CA TYR A 135 -0.65 -17.30 0.54
C TYR A 135 0.30 -16.70 1.58
N THR A 136 1.59 -16.58 1.25
CA THR A 136 2.59 -15.96 2.13
C THR A 136 2.24 -14.50 2.37
N GLY A 137 1.87 -13.78 1.31
CA GLY A 137 1.43 -12.38 1.36
C GLY A 137 0.23 -12.17 2.28
N PHE A 138 -0.81 -13.01 2.18
CA PHE A 138 -1.94 -12.92 3.11
C PHE A 138 -1.57 -13.32 4.53
N SER A 139 -0.75 -14.37 4.69
CA SER A 139 -0.34 -14.88 5.99
C SER A 139 0.48 -13.86 6.77
N ILE A 140 1.42 -13.15 6.13
CA ILE A 140 2.24 -12.14 6.79
C ILE A 140 1.40 -10.93 7.22
N VAL A 141 0.40 -10.54 6.42
CA VAL A 141 -0.53 -9.46 6.77
C VAL A 141 -1.33 -9.85 8.01
N SER A 142 -1.94 -11.04 8.02
CA SER A 142 -2.70 -11.52 9.17
C SER A 142 -1.84 -11.71 10.43
N PHE A 143 -0.63 -12.24 10.27
CA PHE A 143 0.33 -12.35 11.35
C PHE A 143 0.67 -10.98 11.95
N MET A 144 0.94 -9.99 11.10
CA MET A 144 1.30 -8.67 11.56
C MET A 144 0.12 -7.91 12.18
N GLN A 145 -1.12 -8.18 11.75
CA GLN A 145 -2.31 -7.65 12.41
C GLN A 145 -2.40 -8.07 13.88
N ILE A 146 -2.04 -9.32 14.21
CA ILE A 146 -1.92 -9.77 15.59
C ILE A 146 -0.77 -9.00 16.27
N GLY A 147 0.37 -8.88 15.58
CA GLY A 147 1.53 -8.10 16.01
C GLY A 147 1.17 -6.67 16.44
N TRP A 148 0.42 -5.92 15.63
CA TRP A 148 0.01 -4.54 15.91
C TRP A 148 -0.85 -4.38 17.17
N VAL A 149 -1.53 -5.44 17.60
CA VAL A 149 -2.31 -5.45 18.84
C VAL A 149 -1.45 -5.87 20.03
N THR A 150 -0.52 -6.82 19.84
CA THR A 150 0.29 -7.40 20.92
C THR A 150 1.58 -6.61 21.23
N LEU A 151 2.12 -5.87 20.28
CA LEU A 151 3.38 -5.14 20.44
C LEU A 151 3.22 -4.00 21.48
N PRO A 152 4.20 -3.83 22.39
CA PRO A 152 4.13 -2.81 23.44
C PRO A 152 4.51 -1.43 22.89
N PHE A 153 3.58 -0.77 22.22
CA PHE A 153 3.69 0.64 21.84
C PHE A 153 3.55 1.52 23.08
N LYS A 154 4.42 2.53 23.24
CA LYS A 154 4.43 3.44 24.40
C LYS A 154 3.99 4.85 24.03
N HIS A 155 4.06 5.22 22.75
CA HIS A 155 3.77 6.57 22.32
C HIS A 155 2.25 6.86 22.35
N PRO A 156 1.76 7.87 23.10
CA PRO A 156 0.34 8.10 23.34
C PRO A 156 -0.49 8.41 22.08
N GLU A 157 0.15 8.87 21.01
CA GLU A 157 -0.48 9.12 19.72
C GLU A 157 -0.78 7.85 18.91
N MET A 158 -0.06 6.75 19.20
CA MET A 158 -0.16 5.49 18.46
C MET A 158 -1.10 4.48 19.13
N ILE A 159 -1.31 4.57 20.43
CA ILE A 159 -2.13 3.62 21.20
C ILE A 159 -3.58 4.12 21.29
N TRP A 160 -4.54 3.20 21.30
CA TRP A 160 -5.94 3.54 21.61
C TRP A 160 -6.06 4.24 22.97
N PRO A 161 -6.87 5.31 23.10
CA PRO A 161 -7.13 5.96 24.38
C PRO A 161 -7.74 5.02 25.43
N ILE A 162 -8.49 4.01 24.96
CA ILE A 162 -9.11 2.97 25.79
C ILE A 162 -8.79 1.63 25.12
N GLY A 163 -7.91 0.83 25.73
CA GLY A 163 -7.54 -0.51 25.24
C GLY A 163 -6.06 -0.66 24.91
N LYS A 164 -5.71 -1.79 24.27
CA LYS A 164 -4.36 -2.10 23.80
C LYS A 164 -4.36 -2.23 22.27
N GLY A 165 -3.27 -1.82 21.66
CA GLY A 165 -3.04 -1.94 20.22
C GLY A 165 -2.94 -0.60 19.50
N LEU A 166 -2.53 -0.68 18.24
CA LEU A 166 -2.27 0.46 17.38
C LEU A 166 -3.57 1.08 16.81
N ARG A 167 -3.62 2.41 16.71
CA ARG A 167 -4.66 3.13 15.97
C ARG A 167 -4.54 2.87 14.47
N VAL A 168 -5.68 2.89 13.79
CA VAL A 168 -5.73 2.80 12.32
C VAL A 168 -5.21 4.06 11.62
N THR A 169 -5.25 5.20 12.32
CA THR A 169 -4.77 6.49 11.84
C THR A 169 -3.97 7.15 12.95
N VAL A 170 -2.74 7.54 12.64
CA VAL A 170 -1.84 8.29 13.52
C VAL A 170 -1.64 9.67 12.88
N SER A 171 -2.05 10.72 13.60
CA SER A 171 -1.80 12.10 13.18
C SER A 171 -0.40 12.51 13.62
N LEU A 172 0.37 13.10 12.72
CA LEU A 172 1.75 13.56 12.95
C LEU A 172 1.81 15.08 13.22
N ASP A 173 0.67 15.74 13.40
CA ASP A 173 0.59 17.20 13.57
C ASP A 173 1.22 17.70 14.89
N SER A 174 1.34 16.80 15.87
CA SER A 174 1.78 17.09 17.24
C SER A 174 3.18 16.56 17.59
N THR A 175 3.90 15.96 16.63
CA THR A 175 5.31 15.53 16.78
C THR A 175 6.28 16.48 16.10
#